data_AF-A0A7G9FP94-F1
#
_entry.id   AF-A0A7G9FP94-F1
#
_cell.length_a   1.000
_cell.length_b   1.000
_cell.length_c   1.000
_cell.angle_alpha   90.00
_cell.angle_beta   90.00
_cell.angle_gamma   90.00
#
_symmetry.space_group_name_H-M   'P 1'
#
loop_
_entity.id
_entity.type
_entity.pdbx_description
1 polymer ?
#
loop_
_entity_poly.entity_id
_entity_poly.type
_entity_poly.pdbx_seq_one_letter_code
_entity_poly.pdbx_strand_id
1 'polypeptide(L)'
;MSVEEIIYNYIVEERHIEYSDKKKLEQGIIHYVEDNGLDAMSKNMDDVQKRQLIEAFIEPMFNVSEEARVYFENYDLLMKLKLLSNRLLDIAEMTYRGKSTDVDVAQLKDELSYIVDQMYNDESLRKNVDLEVSECLLDLDYIMGITDKMSIRLSRRVKVI
;
A
#
# COMPACT_ATOMS: atom_id res chain seq x y z
N MET A 1 13.91 -20.53 -12.09
CA MET A 1 13.75 -19.06 -12.11
C MET A 1 13.18 -18.59 -10.77
N SER A 2 13.66 -17.46 -10.23
CA SER A 2 13.12 -16.84 -9.00
C SER A 2 11.80 -16.10 -9.28
N VAL A 3 11.01 -15.81 -8.24
CA VAL A 3 9.75 -15.06 -8.40
C VAL A 3 10.04 -13.61 -8.79
N GLU A 4 11.06 -13.02 -8.20
CA GLU A 4 11.53 -11.67 -8.46
C GLU A 4 11.97 -11.51 -9.92
N GLU A 5 12.72 -12.47 -10.46
CA GLU A 5 13.10 -12.48 -11.88
C GLU A 5 11.87 -12.54 -12.80
N ILE A 6 10.84 -13.31 -12.45
CA ILE A 6 9.59 -13.37 -13.23
C ILE A 6 8.92 -12.00 -13.25
N ILE A 7 8.74 -11.38 -12.08
CA ILE A 7 8.08 -10.08 -11.96
C ILE A 7 8.90 -9.00 -12.71
N TYR A 8 10.21 -8.98 -12.53
CA TYR A 8 11.09 -8.03 -13.21
C TYR A 8 11.02 -8.18 -14.74
N ASN A 9 11.11 -9.40 -15.26
CA ASN A 9 11.02 -9.65 -16.70
C ASN A 9 9.63 -9.31 -17.25
N TYR A 10 8.57 -9.61 -16.51
CA TYR A 10 7.21 -9.23 -16.90
C TYR A 10 7.07 -7.70 -17.04
N ILE A 11 7.63 -6.93 -16.10
CA ILE A 11 7.61 -5.46 -16.12
C ILE A 11 8.46 -4.91 -17.28
N VAL A 12 9.72 -5.31 -17.35
CA VAL A 12 10.73 -4.66 -18.19
C VAL A 12 10.78 -5.25 -19.60
N GLU A 13 10.72 -6.57 -19.73
CA GLU A 13 10.91 -7.26 -21.00
C GLU A 13 9.58 -7.46 -21.75
N GLU A 14 8.51 -7.85 -21.06
CA GLU A 14 7.23 -8.17 -21.71
C GLU A 14 6.33 -6.95 -21.86
N ARG A 15 6.24 -6.13 -20.81
CA ARG A 15 5.41 -4.92 -20.81
C ARG A 15 6.17 -3.67 -21.28
N HIS A 16 7.49 -3.76 -21.45
CA HIS A 16 8.36 -2.65 -21.89
C HIS A 16 8.22 -1.39 -21.03
N ILE A 17 8.01 -1.56 -19.71
CA ILE A 17 7.85 -0.44 -18.79
C ILE A 17 9.23 0.06 -18.34
N GLU A 18 9.54 1.31 -18.67
CA GLU A 18 10.78 1.96 -18.22
C GLU A 18 10.73 2.26 -16.73
N TYR A 19 11.79 1.95 -15.98
CA TYR A 19 11.93 2.30 -14.56
C TYR A 19 12.70 3.61 -14.36
N SER A 20 12.37 4.33 -13.30
CA SER A 20 13.07 5.57 -12.91
C SER A 20 14.36 5.26 -12.14
N ASP A 21 14.32 4.22 -11.31
CA ASP A 21 15.44 3.74 -10.52
C ASP A 21 15.37 2.22 -10.41
N LYS A 22 16.35 1.55 -11.02
CA LYS A 22 16.44 0.09 -11.03
C LYS A 22 16.49 -0.49 -9.62
N LYS A 23 17.23 0.14 -8.71
CA LYS A 23 17.41 -0.38 -7.35
C LYS A 23 16.12 -0.30 -6.55
N LYS A 24 15.38 0.81 -6.70
CA LYS A 24 14.06 0.95 -6.07
C LYS A 24 13.09 -0.10 -6.59
N LEU A 25 13.06 -0.32 -7.91
CA LEU A 25 12.22 -1.34 -8.52
C LEU A 25 12.56 -2.73 -7.98
N GLU A 26 13.84 -3.13 -7.99
CA GLU A 26 14.29 -4.44 -7.50
C GLU A 26 13.95 -4.63 -6.01
N GLN A 27 14.21 -3.62 -5.17
CA GLN A 27 13.88 -3.68 -3.75
C GLN A 27 12.38 -3.81 -3.50
N GLY A 28 11.57 -3.04 -4.21
CA GLY A 28 10.12 -3.13 -4.09
C GLY A 28 9.54 -4.45 -4.56
N ILE A 29 10.12 -5.08 -5.59
CA ILE A 29 9.75 -6.43 -6.02
C ILE A 29 10.09 -7.45 -4.92
N ILE A 30 11.28 -7.38 -4.33
CA ILE A 30 11.69 -8.29 -3.24
C ILE A 30 10.71 -8.19 -2.08
N HIS A 31 10.46 -6.99 -1.57
CA HIS A 31 9.55 -6.81 -0.44
C HIS A 31 8.10 -7.21 -0.79
N TYR A 32 7.66 -6.97 -2.03
CA TYR A 32 6.35 -7.45 -2.50
C TYR A 32 6.26 -8.98 -2.49
N VAL A 33 7.30 -9.68 -2.95
CA VAL A 33 7.36 -11.15 -2.94
C VAL A 33 7.31 -11.68 -1.51
N GLU A 34 8.08 -11.07 -0.60
CA GLU A 34 8.13 -11.42 0.81
C GLU A 34 6.77 -11.21 1.50
N ASP A 35 6.17 -10.02 1.38
CA ASP A 35 4.91 -9.65 2.04
C ASP A 35 3.72 -10.49 1.55
N ASN A 36 3.74 -10.91 0.28
CA ASN A 36 2.69 -11.74 -0.31
C ASN A 36 3.00 -13.26 -0.22
N GLY A 37 4.17 -13.65 0.27
CA GLY A 37 4.56 -15.05 0.42
C GLY A 37 4.62 -15.84 -0.90
N LEU A 38 4.95 -15.17 -2.01
CA LEU A 38 4.86 -15.76 -3.35
C LEU A 38 5.86 -16.91 -3.58
N ASP A 39 7.01 -16.86 -2.93
CA ASP A 39 7.95 -17.99 -2.91
C ASP A 39 7.38 -19.23 -2.25
N ALA A 40 6.66 -19.05 -1.13
CA ALA A 40 6.02 -20.16 -0.44
C ALA A 40 4.88 -20.76 -1.29
N MET A 41 4.12 -19.90 -1.97
CA MET A 41 3.03 -20.33 -2.86
C MET A 41 3.53 -21.13 -4.07
N SER A 42 4.75 -20.83 -4.56
CA SER A 42 5.31 -21.45 -5.77
C SER A 42 6.38 -22.53 -5.52
N LYS A 43 6.63 -22.89 -4.26
CA LYS A 43 7.76 -23.73 -3.81
C LYS A 43 7.90 -25.10 -4.52
N ASN A 44 6.77 -25.70 -4.94
CA ASN A 44 6.75 -27.03 -5.57
C ASN A 44 6.31 -27.00 -7.04
N MET A 45 6.27 -25.82 -7.65
CA MET A 45 5.88 -25.64 -9.04
C MET A 45 7.09 -25.74 -9.95
N ASP A 46 6.91 -26.28 -11.15
CA ASP A 46 7.90 -26.12 -12.21
C ASP A 46 7.97 -24.65 -12.68
N ASP A 47 9.00 -24.31 -13.46
CA ASP A 47 9.22 -22.93 -13.90
C ASP A 47 8.06 -22.38 -14.76
N VAL A 48 7.33 -23.23 -15.50
CA VAL A 48 6.19 -22.81 -16.33
C VAL A 48 4.98 -22.51 -15.46
N GLN A 49 4.66 -23.40 -14.54
CA GLN A 49 3.56 -23.24 -13.58
C GLN A 49 3.79 -22.03 -12.68
N LYS A 50 5.02 -21.87 -12.18
CA LYS A 50 5.39 -20.71 -11.37
C LYS A 50 5.17 -19.42 -12.15
N ARG A 51 5.68 -19.33 -13.38
CA ARG A 51 5.50 -18.15 -14.23
C ARG A 51 4.02 -17.82 -14.43
N GLN A 52 3.21 -18.79 -14.82
CA GLN A 52 1.77 -18.60 -15.02
C GLN A 52 1.05 -18.10 -13.75
N LEU A 53 1.39 -18.66 -12.58
CA LEU A 53 0.82 -18.21 -11.31
C LEU A 53 1.17 -16.75 -11.01
N ILE A 54 2.45 -16.41 -11.10
CA ILE A 54 2.95 -15.08 -10.76
C ILE A 54 2.39 -14.04 -11.72
N GLU A 55 2.40 -14.32 -13.03
CA GLU A 55 1.78 -13.45 -14.05
C GLU A 55 0.30 -13.22 -13.77
N ALA A 56 -0.47 -14.28 -13.49
CA ALA A 56 -1.90 -14.15 -13.17
C ALA A 56 -2.15 -13.33 -11.89
N PHE A 57 -1.21 -13.35 -10.94
CA PHE A 57 -1.30 -12.60 -9.69
C PHE A 57 -1.05 -11.09 -9.90
N ILE A 58 -0.07 -10.75 -10.75
CA ILE A 58 0.35 -9.36 -10.96
C ILE A 58 -0.35 -8.68 -12.14
N GLU A 59 -0.80 -9.43 -13.15
CA GLU A 59 -1.43 -8.92 -14.39
C GLU A 59 -2.58 -7.92 -14.14
N PRO A 60 -3.48 -8.12 -13.15
CA PRO A 60 -4.52 -7.14 -12.84
C PRO A 60 -3.97 -5.75 -12.51
N MET A 61 -2.77 -5.65 -11.94
CA MET A 61 -2.10 -4.38 -11.61
C MET A 61 -1.57 -3.66 -12.86
N PHE A 62 -1.21 -4.43 -13.90
CA PHE A 62 -0.65 -3.90 -15.15
C PHE A 62 -1.70 -3.56 -16.20
N ASN A 63 -2.95 -3.98 -16.03
CA ASN A 63 -4.05 -3.58 -16.91
C ASN A 63 -4.43 -2.09 -16.77
N VAL A 64 -3.80 -1.36 -15.85
CA VAL A 64 -3.89 0.12 -15.67
C VAL A 64 -2.59 0.85 -16.14
N SER A 65 -1.73 0.12 -16.85
CA SER A 65 -0.60 0.47 -17.74
C SER A 65 0.57 1.36 -17.27
N GLU A 66 0.47 2.22 -16.26
CA GLU A 66 1.64 3.02 -15.79
C GLU A 66 1.84 2.97 -14.26
N GLU A 67 0.78 2.63 -13.52
CA GLU A 67 0.75 2.67 -12.05
C GLU A 67 1.55 1.53 -11.41
N ALA A 68 1.70 0.40 -12.10
CA ALA A 68 2.39 -0.76 -11.55
C ALA A 68 3.88 -0.50 -11.29
N ARG A 69 4.55 0.26 -12.16
CA ARG A 69 5.94 0.71 -11.90
C ARG A 69 6.01 1.57 -10.65
N VAL A 70 5.14 2.59 -10.58
CA VAL A 70 5.06 3.51 -9.44
C VAL A 70 4.78 2.74 -8.16
N TYR A 71 3.96 1.70 -8.24
CA TYR A 71 3.67 0.81 -7.13
C TYR A 71 4.92 0.06 -6.64
N PHE A 72 5.65 -0.63 -7.52
CA PHE A 72 6.82 -1.40 -7.09
C PHE A 72 7.95 -0.47 -6.62
N GLU A 73 8.28 0.59 -7.35
CA GLU A 73 9.37 1.51 -6.94
C GLU A 73 9.13 2.20 -5.59
N ASN A 74 7.87 2.27 -5.15
CA ASN A 74 7.47 2.92 -3.91
C ASN A 74 6.77 1.97 -2.92
N TYR A 75 6.95 0.66 -3.12
CA TYR A 75 6.21 -0.37 -2.39
C TYR A 75 6.28 -0.17 -0.87
N ASP A 76 7.47 0.03 -0.32
CA ASP A 76 7.68 0.20 1.12
C ASP A 76 6.94 1.40 1.69
N LEU A 77 6.93 2.50 0.96
CA LEU A 77 6.27 3.72 1.39
C LEU A 77 4.75 3.54 1.35
N LEU A 78 4.24 2.87 0.31
CA LEU A 78 2.83 2.49 0.19
C LEU A 78 2.41 1.53 1.31
N MET A 79 3.24 0.56 1.67
CA MET A 79 2.94 -0.37 2.77
C MET A 79 2.96 0.34 4.13
N LYS A 80 3.90 1.28 4.35
CA LYS A 80 3.89 2.14 5.55
C LYS A 80 2.60 2.95 5.66
N LEU A 81 2.17 3.60 4.57
CA LEU A 81 0.89 4.32 4.55
C LEU A 81 -0.28 3.38 4.86
N LYS A 82 -0.34 2.21 4.21
CA LYS A 82 -1.42 1.24 4.41
C LYS A 82 -1.50 0.74 5.84
N LEU A 83 -0.35 0.45 6.46
CA LEU A 83 -0.28 0.03 7.86
C LEU A 83 -0.76 1.14 8.81
N LEU A 84 -0.26 2.37 8.62
CA LEU A 84 -0.68 3.52 9.43
C LEU A 84 -2.17 3.82 9.24
N SER A 85 -2.66 3.78 8.01
CA SER A 85 -4.06 3.96 7.66
C SER A 85 -4.97 2.96 8.36
N ASN A 86 -4.63 1.67 8.34
CA ASN A 86 -5.40 0.65 9.06
C ASN A 86 -5.38 0.89 10.57
N ARG A 87 -4.22 1.27 11.11
CA ARG A 87 -4.08 1.60 12.54
C ARG A 87 -4.96 2.79 12.92
N LEU A 88 -4.97 3.86 12.13
CA LEU A 88 -5.83 5.03 12.34
C LEU A 88 -7.30 4.64 12.31
N LEU A 89 -7.72 3.85 11.30
CA LEU A 89 -9.10 3.38 11.19
C LEU A 89 -9.54 2.56 12.41
N ASP A 90 -8.69 1.66 12.89
CA ASP A 90 -8.99 0.82 14.06
C ASP A 90 -9.11 1.66 15.35
N ILE A 91 -8.26 2.68 15.53
CA ILE A 91 -8.33 3.62 16.65
C ILE A 91 -9.59 4.49 16.55
N ALA A 92 -9.93 4.97 15.35
CA ALA A 92 -11.14 5.76 15.11
C ALA A 92 -12.40 4.93 15.42
N GLU A 93 -12.41 3.65 15.06
CA GLU A 93 -13.47 2.71 15.40
C GLU A 93 -13.58 2.49 16.92
N MET A 94 -12.44 2.32 17.62
CA MET A 94 -12.43 2.23 19.08
C MET A 94 -12.97 3.50 19.74
N THR A 95 -12.59 4.66 19.22
CA THR A 95 -13.05 5.99 19.68
C THR A 95 -14.56 6.12 19.50
N TYR A 96 -15.10 5.74 18.33
CA TYR A 96 -16.53 5.70 18.08
C TYR A 96 -17.29 4.80 19.07
N ARG A 97 -16.70 3.65 19.43
CA ARG A 97 -17.29 2.70 20.40
C ARG A 97 -17.10 3.13 21.86
N GLY A 98 -16.53 4.31 22.13
CA GLY A 98 -16.27 4.82 23.47
C GLY A 98 -15.21 4.03 24.24
N LYS A 99 -14.32 3.29 23.55
CA LYS A 99 -13.21 2.55 24.17
C LYS A 99 -12.01 3.48 24.34
N SER A 100 -11.40 3.44 25.52
CA SER A 100 -10.13 4.14 25.75
C SER A 100 -9.03 3.53 24.89
N THR A 101 -8.26 4.37 24.24
CA THR A 101 -7.04 4.01 23.51
C THR A 101 -5.86 4.68 24.22
N ASP A 102 -4.87 3.89 24.64
CA ASP A 102 -3.60 4.43 25.15
C ASP A 102 -2.68 4.66 23.95
N VAL A 103 -3.00 5.70 23.18
CA VAL A 103 -2.35 6.00 21.91
C VAL A 103 -1.86 7.43 21.92
N ASP A 104 -0.58 7.61 21.59
CA ASP A 104 -0.02 8.92 21.32
C ASP A 104 -0.46 9.42 19.93
N VAL A 105 -1.50 10.24 19.91
CA VAL A 105 -2.07 10.79 18.67
C VAL A 105 -1.12 11.80 18.01
N ALA A 106 -0.24 12.47 18.79
CA ALA A 106 0.76 13.38 18.22
C ALA A 106 1.79 12.58 17.41
N GLN A 107 2.25 11.44 17.94
CA GLN A 107 3.13 10.54 17.21
C GLN A 107 2.52 10.06 15.89
N LEU A 108 1.23 9.69 15.87
CA LEU A 108 0.54 9.26 14.65
C LEU A 108 0.46 10.36 13.59
N LYS A 109 0.23 11.60 14.03
CA LYS A 109 0.21 12.77 13.16
C LYS A 109 1.58 13.03 12.53
N ASP A 110 2.64 12.95 13.33
CA ASP A 110 4.02 13.15 12.86
C ASP A 110 4.42 12.06 11.86
N GLU A 111 4.05 10.80 12.13
CA GLU A 111 4.28 9.67 11.22
C GLU A 111 3.54 9.85 9.89
N LEU A 112 2.25 10.25 9.92
CA LEU A 112 1.47 10.52 8.72
C LEU A 112 2.09 11.67 7.92
N SER A 113 2.48 12.75 8.60
CA SER A 113 3.11 13.92 7.96
C SER A 113 4.41 13.56 7.27
N TYR A 114 5.25 12.73 7.90
CA TYR A 114 6.49 12.24 7.31
C TYR A 114 6.23 11.39 6.05
N ILE A 115 5.29 10.45 6.11
CA ILE A 115 4.96 9.60 4.95
C ILE A 115 4.40 10.42 3.80
N VAL A 116 3.48 11.35 4.09
CA VAL A 116 2.87 12.25 3.10
C VAL A 116 3.91 13.13 2.44
N ASP A 117 4.84 13.72 3.20
CA ASP A 117 5.93 14.53 2.64
C ASP A 117 6.78 13.74 1.65
N GLN A 118 7.16 12.50 2.00
CA GLN A 118 7.91 11.63 1.09
C GLN A 118 7.12 11.28 -0.18
N MET A 119 5.81 11.03 -0.07
CA MET A 119 4.96 10.66 -1.21
C MET A 119 4.64 11.84 -2.13
N TYR A 120 4.40 13.03 -1.59
CA TYR A 120 3.99 14.21 -2.36
C TYR A 120 5.14 14.87 -3.12
N ASN A 121 6.39 14.53 -2.77
CA ASN A 121 7.56 14.88 -3.55
C ASN A 121 7.66 14.11 -4.88
N ASP A 122 6.85 13.06 -5.09
CA ASP A 122 6.74 12.31 -6.34
C ASP A 122 5.33 12.51 -6.97
N GLU A 123 5.26 13.27 -8.07
CA GLU A 123 3.99 13.55 -8.76
C GLU A 123 3.27 12.29 -9.25
N SER A 124 4.01 11.23 -9.55
CA SER A 124 3.45 9.95 -10.01
C SER A 124 2.76 9.17 -8.89
N LEU A 125 3.17 9.39 -7.64
CA LEU A 125 2.54 8.78 -6.46
C LEU A 125 1.32 9.56 -5.98
N ARG A 126 1.38 10.88 -6.03
CA ARG A 126 0.37 11.76 -5.41
C ARG A 126 -1.06 11.37 -5.77
N LYS A 127 -1.35 11.17 -7.07
CA LYS A 127 -2.71 10.81 -7.53
C LYS A 127 -3.18 9.45 -7.00
N ASN A 128 -2.25 8.52 -6.76
CA ASN A 128 -2.57 7.16 -6.30
C ASN A 128 -2.86 7.11 -4.79
N VAL A 129 -2.36 8.08 -4.02
CA VAL A 129 -2.46 8.07 -2.55
C VAL A 129 -3.37 9.16 -1.99
N ASP A 130 -3.76 10.17 -2.78
CA ASP A 130 -4.56 11.32 -2.33
C ASP A 130 -5.83 10.92 -1.57
N LEU A 131 -6.55 9.89 -2.04
CA LEU A 131 -7.76 9.40 -1.39
C LEU A 131 -7.46 8.76 -0.02
N GLU A 132 -6.45 7.90 0.02
CA GLU A 132 -6.05 7.19 1.24
C GLU A 132 -5.54 8.16 2.30
N VAL A 133 -4.72 9.14 1.89
CA VAL A 133 -4.22 10.21 2.77
C VAL A 133 -5.38 11.06 3.29
N SER A 134 -6.34 11.40 2.44
CA SER A 134 -7.53 12.17 2.86
C SER A 134 -8.36 11.42 3.91
N GLU A 135 -8.55 10.11 3.74
CA GLU A 135 -9.24 9.28 4.74
C GLU A 135 -8.45 9.20 6.06
N CYS A 136 -7.12 9.07 6.00
CA CYS A 136 -6.26 9.09 7.20
C CYS A 136 -6.37 10.41 7.97
N LEU A 137 -6.39 11.55 7.27
CA LEU A 137 -6.55 12.87 7.90
C LEU A 137 -7.91 13.00 8.59
N LEU A 138 -8.98 12.52 7.96
CA LEU A 138 -10.31 12.52 8.57
C LEU A 138 -10.37 11.62 9.81
N ASP A 139 -9.81 10.42 9.74
CA ASP A 139 -9.74 9.51 10.90
C ASP A 139 -8.93 10.14 12.04
N LEU A 140 -7.81 10.80 11.74
CA LEU A 140 -6.97 11.49 12.73
C LEU A 140 -7.72 12.65 13.39
N ASP A 141 -8.34 13.53 12.61
CA ASP A 141 -9.12 14.66 13.13
C ASP A 141 -10.29 14.20 14.00
N TYR A 142 -10.91 13.07 13.63
CA TYR A 142 -11.98 12.44 14.41
C TYR A 142 -11.45 11.90 15.75
N ILE A 143 -10.33 11.17 15.74
CA ILE A 143 -9.68 10.66 16.96
C ILE A 143 -9.31 11.81 17.91
N MET A 144 -8.83 12.92 17.36
CA MET A 144 -8.47 14.12 18.13
C MET A 144 -9.67 14.91 18.66
N GLY A 145 -10.89 14.57 18.25
CA GLY A 145 -12.10 15.35 18.58
C GLY A 145 -12.15 16.72 17.92
N ILE A 146 -11.36 16.94 16.86
CA ILE A 146 -11.38 18.16 16.05
C ILE A 146 -12.63 18.20 15.17
N THR A 147 -13.07 17.02 14.71
CA THR A 147 -14.29 16.87 13.91
C THR A 147 -15.14 15.70 14.38
N ASP A 148 -16.45 15.80 14.17
CA ASP A 148 -17.42 14.71 14.30
C ASP A 148 -17.61 13.94 12.97
N LYS A 149 -16.99 14.41 11.89
CA LYS A 149 -17.06 13.78 10.58
C LYS A 149 -16.21 12.51 10.56
N MET A 150 -16.83 11.43 10.13
CA MET A 150 -16.16 10.15 9.91
C MET A 150 -15.64 10.08 8.48
N SER A 151 -14.49 9.42 8.30
CA SER A 151 -14.05 8.94 6.99
C SER A 151 -15.13 8.04 6.36
N ILE A 152 -15.10 7.89 5.04
CA ILE A 152 -16.04 7.01 4.33
C ILE A 152 -15.83 5.56 4.79
N ARG A 153 -14.58 5.17 5.02
CA ARG A 153 -14.20 3.83 5.50
C ARG A 153 -14.77 3.56 6.89
N LEU A 154 -14.59 4.49 7.84
CA LEU A 154 -15.18 4.37 9.18
C LEU A 154 -16.70 4.31 9.10
N SER A 155 -17.31 5.23 8.35
CA SER A 155 -18.77 5.28 8.13
C SER A 155 -19.34 3.95 7.64
N ARG A 156 -18.65 3.28 6.71
CA ARG A 156 -19.05 1.95 6.19
C ARG A 156 -18.91 0.86 7.23
N ARG A 157 -17.86 0.88 8.07
CA ARG A 157 -17.68 -0.11 9.14
C ARG A 157 -18.74 0.01 10.24
N VAL A 158 -19.09 1.23 10.64
CA VAL A 158 -20.03 1.44 11.77
C VAL A 158 -21.50 1.31 11.39
N LYS A 159 -21.87 1.57 10.12
CA LYS A 159 -23.25 1.38 9.62
C LYS A 159 -23.69 -0.08 9.51
N VAL A 160 -22.77 -1.03 9.63
CA VAL A 160 -23.05 -2.47 9.53
C VAL A 160 -23.40 -3.09 10.90
N ILE A 161 -23.57 -2.26 11.94
CA ILE A 161 -23.94 -2.67 13.31
C ILE A 161 -25.39 -2.30 13.62
#